data_AF-A0A674JE95-F1
#
_entry.id   AF-A0A674JE95-F1
#
_cell.length_a   1.000
_cell.length_b   1.000
_cell.length_c   1.000
_cell.angle_alpha   90.00
_cell.angle_beta   90.00
_cell.angle_gamma   90.00
#
_symmetry.space_group_name_H-M   'P 1'
#
loop_
_entity.id
_entity.type
_entity.pdbx_description
1 polymer ?
#
loop_
_entity_poly.entity_id
_entity_poly.type
_entity_poly.pdbx_seq_one_letter_code
_entity_poly.pdbx_strand_id
1 'polypeptide(L)'
;MNNLNPAWKSFKVSVNSLCSGDEDRRLKVRVWDWDSNGKHDFIGEFSSTFKEMRGVQWECINPKYKAKKKSYKNSGIVILNQATVSFLFQVAIDFTASNGDPRNSCSLHYIHPYQPNEYLKALVAVGEICQDYDR
;
A
#
# COMPACT_ATOMS: atom_id res chain seq x y z
N MET A 1 -8.17 -0.94 27.22
CA MET A 1 -7.79 0.48 27.05
C MET A 1 -8.99 1.14 26.39
N ASN A 2 -9.70 2.03 27.09
CA ASN A 2 -10.94 2.62 26.57
C ASN A 2 -10.59 3.92 25.84
N ASN A 3 -10.59 3.89 24.50
CA ASN A 3 -10.29 5.07 23.69
C ASN A 3 -11.42 5.31 22.69
N LEU A 4 -12.14 6.42 22.87
CA LEU A 4 -13.22 6.85 21.97
C LEU A 4 -12.71 7.59 20.72
N ASN A 5 -11.43 7.96 20.70
CA ASN A 5 -10.76 8.63 19.58
C ASN A 5 -9.45 7.88 19.25
N PRO A 6 -9.52 6.63 18.78
CA PRO A 6 -8.34 5.85 18.45
C PRO A 6 -7.59 6.45 17.27
N ALA A 7 -6.26 6.57 17.42
CA ALA A 7 -5.35 6.80 16.31
C ALA A 7 -4.67 5.46 15.97
N TRP A 8 -5.01 4.88 14.82
CA TRP A 8 -4.38 3.64 14.35
C TRP A 8 -2.97 3.91 13.83
N LYS A 9 -2.08 2.93 14.01
CA LYS A 9 -0.75 2.96 13.38
C LYS A 9 -0.92 2.92 11.86
N SER A 10 -0.09 3.68 11.15
CA SER A 10 0.00 3.61 9.69
C SER A 10 0.34 2.18 9.25
N PHE A 11 -0.25 1.76 8.14
CA PHE A 11 0.01 0.47 7.52
C PHE A 11 0.30 0.63 6.04
N LYS A 12 0.92 -0.39 5.44
CA LYS A 12 1.20 -0.46 4.01
C LYS A 12 0.45 -1.65 3.41
N VAL A 13 -0.14 -1.46 2.26
CA VAL A 13 -0.82 -2.50 1.47
C VAL A 13 -0.58 -2.22 0.00
N SER A 14 -0.45 -3.27 -0.82
CA SER A 14 -0.32 -3.08 -2.26
C SER A 14 -1.65 -2.59 -2.86
N VAL A 15 -1.60 -1.74 -3.89
CA VAL A 15 -2.79 -1.31 -4.64
C VAL A 15 -3.53 -2.51 -5.23
N ASN A 16 -2.80 -3.56 -5.62
CA ASN A 16 -3.39 -4.80 -6.12
C ASN A 16 -4.20 -5.53 -5.03
N SER A 17 -3.67 -5.67 -3.82
CA SER A 17 -4.41 -6.28 -2.70
C SER A 17 -5.57 -5.40 -2.24
N LEU A 18 -5.40 -4.08 -2.28
CA LEU A 18 -6.41 -3.13 -1.82
C LEU A 18 -7.60 -3.07 -2.79
N CYS A 19 -7.35 -2.88 -4.08
CA CYS A 19 -8.39 -2.64 -5.08
C CYS A 19 -8.15 -3.34 -6.44
N SER A 20 -7.21 -4.29 -6.53
CA SER A 20 -6.81 -4.98 -7.77
C SER A 20 -6.38 -4.04 -8.90
N GLY A 21 -5.77 -2.91 -8.56
CA GLY A 21 -5.34 -1.90 -9.53
C GLY A 21 -6.46 -1.01 -10.07
N ASP A 22 -7.72 -1.26 -9.68
CA ASP A 22 -8.87 -0.43 -10.08
C ASP A 22 -9.17 0.61 -8.99
N GLU A 23 -8.81 1.87 -9.24
CA GLU A 23 -8.97 2.94 -8.26
C GLU A 23 -10.43 3.30 -7.97
N ASP A 24 -11.35 3.00 -8.91
CA ASP A 24 -12.79 3.25 -8.78
C ASP A 24 -13.50 2.06 -8.10
N ARG A 25 -12.79 0.96 -7.83
CA ARG A 25 -13.36 -0.18 -7.09
C ARG A 25 -13.80 0.23 -5.69
N ARG A 26 -15.03 -0.15 -5.35
CA ARG A 26 -15.62 0.14 -4.04
C ARG A 26 -15.02 -0.73 -2.94
N LEU A 27 -14.41 -0.06 -1.97
CA LEU A 27 -13.84 -0.62 -0.76
C LEU A 27 -14.83 -0.47 0.39
N LYS A 28 -14.92 -1.51 1.24
CA LYS A 28 -15.75 -1.50 2.43
C LYS A 28 -14.89 -1.53 3.67
N VAL A 29 -14.99 -0.50 4.49
CA VAL A 29 -14.27 -0.40 5.76
C VAL A 29 -15.24 -0.73 6.90
N ARG A 30 -14.80 -1.58 7.82
CA ARG A 30 -15.56 -1.99 9.00
C ARG A 30 -14.75 -1.69 10.25
N VAL A 31 -15.39 -1.09 11.24
CA VAL A 31 -14.79 -0.74 12.52
C VAL A 31 -15.42 -1.61 13.60
N TRP A 32 -14.57 -2.20 14.44
CA TRP A 32 -14.96 -3.11 15.51
C TRP A 32 -14.31 -2.65 16.82
N ASP A 33 -15.04 -2.80 17.91
CA ASP A 33 -14.49 -2.73 19.25
C ASP A 33 -13.84 -4.08 19.58
N TRP A 34 -12.60 -4.05 20.04
CA TRP A 34 -11.87 -5.27 20.33
C TRP A 34 -12.11 -5.68 21.78
N ASP A 35 -12.35 -6.98 21.97
CA ASP A 35 -12.62 -7.60 23.26
C ASP A 35 -11.75 -8.85 23.40
N SER A 36 -11.13 -9.01 24.57
CA SER A 36 -10.21 -10.12 24.84
C SER A 36 -10.88 -11.49 24.84
N ASN A 37 -12.21 -11.53 24.97
CA ASN A 37 -13.01 -12.76 24.91
C ASN A 37 -13.36 -13.19 23.46
N GLY A 38 -12.91 -12.44 22.45
CA GLY A 38 -13.17 -12.70 21.03
C GLY A 38 -14.55 -12.26 20.52
N LYS A 39 -15.43 -11.75 21.38
CA LYS A 39 -16.75 -11.23 21.01
C LYS A 39 -16.67 -9.74 20.67
N HIS A 40 -16.02 -9.43 19.57
CA HIS A 40 -15.85 -8.05 19.10
C HIS A 40 -17.19 -7.40 18.76
N ASP A 41 -17.43 -6.20 19.30
CA ASP A 41 -18.64 -5.45 19.03
C ASP A 41 -18.52 -4.63 17.75
N PHE A 42 -19.52 -4.77 16.87
CA PHE A 42 -19.52 -4.02 15.62
C PHE A 42 -19.90 -2.55 15.84
N ILE A 43 -18.98 -1.63 15.55
CA ILE A 43 -19.21 -0.19 15.71
C ILE A 43 -19.95 0.36 14.50
N GLY A 44 -19.46 0.08 13.29
CA GLY A 44 -20.05 0.56 12.05
C GLY A 44 -19.18 0.33 10.81
N GLU A 45 -19.68 0.80 9.67
CA GLU A 45 -19.04 0.65 8.37
C GLU A 45 -19.29 1.86 7.47
N PHE A 46 -18.42 2.01 6.49
CA PHE A 46 -18.59 2.93 5.37
C PHE A 46 -18.02 2.32 4.09
N SER A 47 -18.28 2.96 2.96
CA SER A 47 -17.66 2.62 1.68
C SER A 47 -16.97 3.82 1.09
N SER A 48 -15.88 3.58 0.37
CA SER A 48 -15.18 4.58 -0.43
C SER A 48 -14.46 3.89 -1.60
N THR A 49 -13.78 4.63 -2.44
CA THR A 49 -12.84 4.12 -3.44
C THR A 49 -11.43 4.61 -3.12
N PHE A 50 -10.40 3.99 -3.70
CA PHE A 50 -9.03 4.46 -3.51
C PHE A 50 -8.83 5.89 -4.05
N LYS A 51 -9.52 6.21 -5.15
CA LYS A 51 -9.53 7.55 -5.76
C LYS A 51 -10.05 8.64 -4.82
N GLU A 52 -11.00 8.30 -3.95
CA GLU A 52 -11.58 9.21 -2.96
C GLU A 52 -10.72 9.36 -1.69
N MET A 53 -9.76 8.46 -1.45
CA MET A 53 -8.95 8.40 -0.22
C MET A 53 -7.83 9.46 -0.20
N ARG A 54 -8.18 10.75 -0.24
CA ARG A 54 -7.25 11.88 -0.15
C ARG A 54 -7.72 12.93 0.86
N GLY A 55 -7.30 12.83 2.12
CA GLY A 55 -7.59 13.83 3.16
C GLY A 55 -9.08 13.93 3.51
N VAL A 56 -9.74 12.78 3.62
CA VAL A 56 -11.21 12.65 3.70
C VAL A 56 -11.66 12.08 5.05
N GLN A 57 -12.92 12.33 5.37
CA GLN A 57 -13.60 11.83 6.55
C GLN A 57 -14.92 11.15 6.16
N TRP A 58 -15.27 10.07 6.85
CA TRP A 58 -16.50 9.33 6.61
C TRP A 58 -17.28 9.12 7.91
N GLU A 59 -18.60 9.23 7.80
CA GLU A 59 -19.48 8.79 8.88
C GLU A 59 -19.43 7.26 9.00
N CYS A 60 -19.11 6.77 10.20
CA CYS A 60 -19.15 5.35 10.50
C CYS A 60 -20.59 4.96 10.84
N ILE A 61 -21.23 4.16 9.99
CA ILE A 61 -22.66 3.84 10.13
C ILE A 61 -22.84 2.40 10.59
N ASN A 62 -23.59 2.21 11.67
CA ASN A 62 -24.08 0.90 12.10
C ASN A 62 -25.45 0.64 11.46
N PRO A 63 -25.59 -0.29 10.50
CA PRO A 63 -26.87 -0.53 9.83
C PRO A 63 -27.95 -1.01 10.80
N LYS A 64 -27.59 -1.76 11.85
CA LYS A 64 -28.54 -2.23 12.87
C LYS A 64 -29.12 -1.06 13.68
N TYR A 65 -28.30 -0.08 14.05
CA TYR A 65 -28.79 1.09 14.76
C TYR A 65 -29.53 2.06 13.85
N LYS A 66 -29.07 2.27 12.62
CA LYS A 66 -29.77 3.09 11.63
C LYS A 66 -31.19 2.58 11.36
N ALA A 67 -31.38 1.26 11.31
CA ALA A 67 -32.70 0.66 11.12
C ALA A 67 -33.60 0.74 12.37
N LYS A 68 -33.03 0.70 13.58
CA LYS A 68 -33.80 0.59 14.84
C LYS A 68 -34.04 1.92 15.57
N LYS A 69 -33.13 2.88 15.44
CA LYS A 69 -33.10 4.11 16.24
C LYS A 69 -33.35 5.33 15.35
N LYS A 70 -34.54 5.94 15.45
CA LYS A 70 -34.92 7.12 14.64
C LYS A 70 -33.97 8.33 14.78
N SER A 71 -33.35 8.51 15.95
CA SER A 71 -32.43 9.61 16.23
C SER A 71 -30.95 9.29 15.94
N TYR A 72 -30.65 8.09 15.44
CA TYR A 72 -29.28 7.69 15.15
C TYR A 72 -28.72 8.46 13.95
N LYS A 73 -27.57 9.11 14.15
CA LYS A 73 -26.83 9.82 13.09
C LYS A 73 -25.69 8.95 12.57
N ASN A 74 -24.71 8.66 13.42
CA ASN A 74 -23.56 7.82 13.14
C ASN A 74 -22.97 7.24 14.44
N SER A 75 -22.00 6.34 14.32
CA SER A 75 -21.23 5.74 15.42
C SER A 75 -19.86 6.41 15.60
N GLY A 76 -19.70 7.64 15.09
CA GLY A 76 -18.42 8.35 15.01
C GLY A 76 -17.99 8.66 13.58
N ILE A 77 -16.87 9.37 13.47
CA ILE A 77 -16.24 9.79 12.21
C ILE A 77 -14.88 9.11 12.09
N VAL A 78 -14.61 8.52 10.91
CA VAL A 78 -13.29 7.98 10.58
C VAL A 78 -12.58 8.97 9.67
N ILE A 79 -11.36 9.35 10.06
CA ILE A 79 -10.55 10.36 9.36
C ILE A 79 -9.31 9.67 8.78
N LEU A 80 -9.07 9.84 7.48
CA LEU A 80 -7.83 9.43 6.84
C LEU A 80 -6.85 10.61 6.86
N ASN A 81 -5.89 10.55 7.77
CA ASN A 81 -4.90 11.62 7.94
C ASN A 81 -3.96 11.74 6.72
N GLN A 82 -3.43 10.61 6.24
CA GLN A 82 -2.49 10.58 5.14
C GLN A 82 -2.61 9.27 4.38
N ALA A 83 -2.57 9.35 3.05
CA ALA A 83 -2.38 8.21 2.16
C ALA A 83 -1.37 8.61 1.09
N THR A 84 -0.30 7.84 0.98
CA THR A 84 0.76 8.02 -0.01
C THR A 84 0.92 6.76 -0.82
N VAL A 85 1.09 6.91 -2.12
CA VAL A 85 1.42 5.81 -3.03
C VAL A 85 2.91 5.87 -3.29
N SER A 86 3.62 4.80 -2.97
CA SER A 86 5.03 4.64 -3.26
C SER A 86 5.21 3.52 -4.27
N PHE A 87 6.05 3.73 -5.27
CA PHE A 87 6.52 2.67 -6.15
C PHE A 87 7.67 1.93 -5.47
N LEU A 88 7.65 0.59 -5.51
CA LEU A 88 8.75 -0.23 -4.99
C LEU A 88 9.47 -0.86 -6.19
N PHE A 89 10.66 -0.36 -6.49
CA PHE A 89 11.56 -0.96 -7.47
C PHE A 89 12.50 -1.95 -6.78
N GLN A 90 12.61 -3.17 -7.31
CA GLN A 90 13.54 -4.19 -6.81
C GLN A 90 14.31 -4.79 -7.99
N VAL A 91 15.59 -5.05 -7.74
CA VAL A 91 16.51 -5.63 -8.72
C VAL A 91 17.17 -6.85 -8.09
N ALA A 92 17.27 -7.92 -8.86
CA ALA A 92 18.10 -9.08 -8.53
C ALA A 92 19.13 -9.26 -9.64
N ILE A 93 20.41 -9.37 -9.26
CA ILE A 93 21.52 -9.57 -10.20
C ILE A 93 22.05 -10.98 -10.01
N ASP A 94 22.22 -11.69 -11.12
CA ASP A 94 22.80 -13.03 -11.13
C ASP A 94 24.33 -12.97 -10.99
N PHE A 95 24.85 -13.40 -9.85
CA PHE A 95 26.30 -13.53 -9.58
C PHE A 95 26.79 -14.97 -9.60
N THR A 96 26.13 -15.86 -10.37
CA THR A 96 26.59 -17.24 -10.56
C THR A 96 27.87 -17.32 -11.39
N ALA A 97 28.64 -18.39 -11.19
CA ALA A 97 29.94 -18.60 -11.83
C ALA A 97 29.89 -18.69 -13.37
N SER A 98 28.74 -19.00 -13.96
CA SER A 98 28.55 -19.03 -15.42
C SER A 98 28.75 -17.68 -16.09
N ASN A 99 28.67 -16.58 -15.33
CA ASN A 99 28.96 -15.23 -15.82
C ASN A 99 30.46 -14.98 -16.04
N GLY A 100 31.33 -15.90 -15.61
CA GLY A 100 32.78 -15.79 -15.70
C GLY A 100 33.39 -14.85 -14.65
N ASP A 101 34.72 -14.87 -14.57
CA ASP A 101 35.48 -13.99 -13.69
C ASP A 101 35.37 -12.53 -14.17
N PRO A 102 34.88 -11.58 -13.35
CA PRO A 102 34.72 -10.17 -13.73
C PRO A 102 36.03 -9.47 -14.18
N ARG A 103 37.20 -10.06 -13.91
CA ARG A 103 38.50 -9.57 -14.38
C ARG A 103 38.78 -9.93 -15.84
N ASN A 104 38.02 -10.88 -16.40
CA ASN A 104 38.14 -11.32 -17.78
C ASN A 104 37.21 -10.51 -18.67
N SER A 105 37.71 -10.00 -19.80
CA SER A 105 36.95 -9.22 -20.78
C SER A 105 35.76 -9.97 -21.40
N CYS A 106 35.74 -11.30 -21.33
CA CYS A 106 34.62 -12.13 -21.79
C CYS A 106 33.53 -12.35 -20.74
N SER A 107 33.71 -11.88 -19.50
CA SER A 107 32.70 -12.01 -18.45
C SER A 107 31.51 -11.09 -18.70
N LEU A 108 30.31 -11.56 -18.38
CA LEU A 108 29.10 -10.73 -18.39
C LEU A 108 29.13 -9.64 -17.31
N HIS A 109 29.95 -9.82 -16.27
CA HIS A 109 30.20 -8.83 -15.22
C HIS A 109 31.44 -7.97 -15.47
N TYR A 110 32.10 -8.11 -16.63
CA TYR A 110 33.27 -7.29 -16.95
C TYR A 110 32.91 -5.80 -16.96
N ILE A 111 33.73 -4.98 -16.30
CA ILE A 111 33.55 -3.53 -16.25
C ILE A 111 34.53 -2.91 -17.25
N HIS A 112 34.05 -2.66 -18.47
CA HIS A 112 34.85 -2.02 -19.50
C HIS A 112 34.90 -0.49 -19.30
N PRO A 113 36.05 0.18 -19.50
CA PRO A 113 36.22 1.60 -19.20
C PRO A 113 35.37 2.55 -20.06
N TYR A 114 34.91 2.10 -21.24
CA TYR A 114 34.17 2.94 -22.20
C TYR A 114 32.77 2.42 -22.56
N GLN A 115 32.41 1.21 -22.12
CA GLN A 115 31.16 0.58 -22.55
C GLN A 115 30.53 -0.19 -21.39
N PRO A 116 29.24 0.02 -21.09
CA PRO A 116 28.55 -0.75 -20.06
C PRO A 116 28.34 -2.20 -20.51
N ASN A 117 28.41 -3.15 -19.56
CA ASN A 117 27.97 -4.52 -19.79
C ASN A 117 26.43 -4.60 -19.81
N GLU A 118 25.90 -5.77 -20.16
CA GLU A 118 24.45 -5.97 -20.34
C GLU A 118 23.66 -5.77 -19.03
N TYR A 119 24.21 -6.15 -17.87
CA TYR A 119 23.58 -5.88 -16.59
C TYR A 119 23.49 -4.37 -16.34
N LEU A 120 24.58 -3.64 -16.55
CA LEU A 120 24.62 -2.20 -16.34
C LEU A 120 23.67 -1.45 -17.31
N LYS A 121 23.61 -1.87 -18.58
CA LYS A 121 22.64 -1.32 -19.55
C LYS A 121 21.21 -1.51 -19.08
N ALA A 122 20.86 -2.71 -18.61
CA ALA A 122 19.52 -3.00 -18.12
C ALA A 122 19.18 -2.19 -16.86
N LEU A 123 20.12 -2.07 -15.92
CA LEU A 123 19.92 -1.28 -14.69
C LEU A 123 19.69 0.19 -14.99
N VAL A 124 20.49 0.77 -15.90
CA VAL A 124 20.33 2.17 -16.31
C VAL A 124 18.98 2.36 -17.01
N ALA A 125 18.68 1.54 -18.02
CA ALA A 125 17.43 1.70 -18.78
C ALA A 125 16.17 1.60 -17.91
N VAL A 126 16.14 0.67 -16.95
CA VAL A 126 14.98 0.52 -16.06
C VAL A 126 15.01 1.57 -14.94
N GLY A 127 16.18 1.83 -14.36
CA GLY A 127 16.36 2.82 -13.30
C GLY A 127 16.00 4.23 -13.75
N GLU A 128 16.33 4.60 -14.99
CA GLU A 128 16.00 5.90 -15.57
C GLU A 128 14.50 6.18 -15.64
N ILE A 129 13.69 5.14 -15.83
CA ILE A 129 12.23 5.23 -15.84
C ILE A 129 11.68 5.19 -14.41
N CYS A 130 12.18 4.26 -13.59
CA CYS A 130 11.63 4.02 -12.27
C CYS A 130 11.97 5.12 -11.25
N GLN A 131 13.09 5.83 -11.41
CA GLN A 131 13.51 6.90 -10.49
C GLN A 131 12.48 8.03 -10.38
N ASP A 132 11.75 8.33 -11.45
CA ASP A 132 10.72 9.39 -11.47
C ASP A 132 9.52 9.09 -10.56
N TYR A 133 9.40 7.83 -10.11
CA TYR A 133 8.30 7.35 -9.27
C TYR A 133 8.69 7.18 -7.79
N ASP A 134 9.95 7.40 -7.44
CA ASP A 134 10.43 7.46 -6.06
C ASP A 134 10.28 8.91 -5.56
N ARG A 135 9.19 9.20 -4.84
CA ARG A 135 8.86 10.53 -4.30
C ARG A 135 9.04 10.61 -2.80
#